data_AF-A0A1J4NKX4-F1
#
_entry.id   AF-A0A1J4NKX4-F1
#
_cell.length_a   1.000
_cell.length_b   1.000
_cell.length_c   1.000
_cell.angle_alpha   90.00
_cell.angle_beta   90.00
_cell.angle_gamma   90.00
#
_symmetry.space_group_name_H-M   'P 1'
#
loop_
_entity.id
_entity.type
_entity.pdbx_description
1 polymer ?
#
loop_
_entity_poly.entity_id
_entity_poly.type
_entity_poly.pdbx_seq_one_letter_code
_entity_poly.pdbx_strand_id
1 'polypeptide(L)'
;MTEDARREIASALAADDGGAETALRVLGLAIGWAAAAVRRVEGGAAGADALETVFAFDDALTRTPELAAALPALLAAARPGATVAEHVARRTGELTAAAERVAAARAEADGLRDLEQRVTERLAEHRELHAKVTELRRLARLVEALDELRGQQEDIDACLRALRGQDTGVEETLRRGSDNLVRLSENRLSALMEPTREALVRAADAQRRLAYEEAELIRGRAELAAAVDKLEEIRRERGAQLAGLRRYAEATRDIALALAGPGGAAGEFPAGGRGWAPGEFGTWRKPDAPDSVGAPDAPVEYAAPGESGAPGRSGEPTLKDLADTADAIARRLLQADNTLRSVLAERDAAETDGRRILHRTGD
;
A
#
# COMPACT_ATOMS: atom_id res chain seq x y z
N MET A 1 31.78 23.04 -5.73
CA MET A 1 30.91 23.09 -4.53
C MET A 1 30.98 21.84 -3.66
N THR A 2 30.69 20.62 -4.14
CA THR A 2 30.76 19.40 -3.30
C THR A 2 32.16 19.06 -2.83
N GLU A 3 33.12 19.22 -3.74
CA GLU A 3 34.53 18.97 -3.47
C GLU A 3 35.15 20.04 -2.58
N ASP A 4 34.63 21.27 -2.64
CA ASP A 4 35.04 22.38 -1.77
C ASP A 4 34.55 22.17 -0.34
N ALA A 5 33.29 21.75 -0.16
CA ALA A 5 32.77 21.42 1.17
C ALA A 5 33.56 20.26 1.84
N ARG A 6 33.92 19.23 1.07
CA ARG A 6 34.80 18.14 1.57
C ARG A 6 36.19 18.65 1.96
N ARG A 7 36.80 19.51 1.13
CA ARG A 7 38.11 20.11 1.41
C ARG A 7 38.08 21.00 2.65
N GLU A 8 37.02 21.80 2.81
CA GLU A 8 36.84 22.67 3.97
C GLU A 8 36.60 21.88 5.26
N ILE A 9 35.82 20.78 5.21
CA ILE A 9 35.65 19.87 6.35
C ILE A 9 37.00 19.23 6.74
N ALA A 10 37.75 18.70 5.76
CA ALA A 10 39.05 18.09 6.01
C ALA A 10 40.07 19.11 6.56
N SER A 11 40.05 20.35 6.05
CA SER A 11 40.89 21.43 6.56
C SER A 11 40.50 21.86 7.97
N ALA A 12 39.21 21.89 8.31
CA ALA A 12 38.73 22.22 9.65
C ALA A 12 39.13 21.12 10.66
N LEU A 13 39.04 19.85 10.27
CA LEU A 13 39.46 18.71 11.09
C LEU A 13 40.98 18.62 11.28
N ALA A 14 41.77 19.10 10.31
CA ALA A 14 43.23 19.06 10.38
C ALA A 14 43.85 20.24 11.17
N ALA A 15 43.10 21.34 11.35
CA ALA A 15 43.62 22.59 11.91
C ALA A 15 43.38 22.75 13.43
N ASP A 16 42.61 21.87 14.07
CA ASP A 16 42.19 22.05 15.47
C ASP A 16 42.11 20.74 16.24
N ASP A 17 42.36 20.79 17.56
CA ASP A 17 42.47 19.64 18.47
C ASP A 17 41.10 19.04 18.87
N GLY A 18 40.04 19.30 18.09
CA GLY A 18 38.69 18.81 18.36
C GLY A 18 37.83 19.72 19.25
N GLY A 19 38.06 21.04 19.19
CA GLY A 19 37.23 22.01 19.91
C GLY A 19 35.76 22.01 19.47
N ALA A 20 34.87 22.38 20.39
CA ALA A 20 33.42 22.45 20.13
C ALA A 20 33.05 23.37 18.94
N GLU A 21 33.82 24.44 18.73
CA GLU A 21 33.65 25.36 17.60
C GLU A 21 33.94 24.68 16.25
N THR A 22 35.01 23.89 16.17
CA THR A 22 35.36 23.12 14.98
C THR A 22 34.33 22.04 14.70
N ALA A 23 33.83 21.34 15.72
CA ALA A 23 32.76 20.35 15.57
C ALA A 23 31.46 20.97 15.01
N LEU A 24 31.05 22.13 15.53
CA LEU A 24 29.87 22.86 15.03
C LEU A 24 30.08 23.42 13.61
N ARG A 25 31.28 23.88 13.29
CA ARG A 25 31.63 24.35 11.94
C ARG A 25 31.58 23.20 10.93
N VAL A 26 32.13 22.03 11.28
CA VAL A 26 32.05 20.82 10.46
C VAL A 26 30.60 20.38 10.26
N LEU A 27 29.76 20.42 11.31
CA LEU A 27 28.34 20.11 11.21
C LEU A 27 27.62 21.07 10.23
N GLY A 28 27.89 22.38 10.31
CA GLY A 28 27.31 23.37 9.40
C GLY A 28 27.70 23.10 7.93
N LEU A 29 28.98 22.80 7.68
CA LEU A 29 29.46 22.43 6.34
C LEU A 29 28.86 21.12 5.84
N ALA A 30 28.71 20.13 6.72
CA ALA A 30 28.10 18.84 6.41
C ALA A 30 26.61 18.99 6.05
N ILE A 31 25.85 19.81 6.78
CA ILE A 31 24.44 20.11 6.47
C ILE A 31 24.33 20.82 5.12
N GLY A 32 25.18 21.82 4.87
CA GLY A 32 25.21 22.52 3.58
C GLY A 32 25.52 21.59 2.41
N TRP A 33 26.47 20.67 2.61
CA TRP A 33 26.83 19.65 1.64
C TRP A 33 25.69 18.64 1.40
N ALA A 34 25.04 18.16 2.47
CA ALA A 34 23.89 17.26 2.40
C ALA A 34 22.72 17.89 1.63
N ALA A 35 22.37 19.16 1.91
CA ALA A 35 21.33 19.89 1.18
C ALA A 35 21.68 20.07 -0.32
N ALA A 36 22.95 20.28 -0.64
CA ALA A 36 23.42 20.32 -2.03
C ALA A 36 23.44 18.94 -2.70
N ALA A 37 23.54 17.85 -1.94
CA ALA A 37 23.42 16.47 -2.44
C ALA A 37 21.97 16.11 -2.76
N VAL A 38 21.05 16.38 -1.83
CA VAL A 38 19.61 16.10 -2.03
C VAL A 38 19.05 16.84 -3.26
N ARG A 39 19.40 18.13 -3.44
CA ARG A 39 18.97 18.91 -4.63
C ARG A 39 19.49 18.37 -5.97
N ARG A 40 20.60 17.62 -5.97
CA ARG A 40 21.12 17.00 -7.20
C ARG A 40 20.35 15.73 -7.57
N VAL A 41 19.86 15.00 -6.56
CA VAL A 41 19.03 13.81 -6.75
C VAL A 41 17.68 14.18 -7.38
N GLU A 42 17.11 15.34 -7.04
CA GLU A 42 15.90 15.89 -7.70
C GLU A 42 16.06 16.07 -9.23
N GLY A 43 17.29 16.15 -9.75
CA GLY A 43 17.60 16.48 -11.14
C GLY A 43 17.73 15.30 -12.12
N GLY A 44 17.48 14.05 -11.71
CA GLY A 44 17.47 12.90 -12.66
C GLY A 44 18.20 11.64 -12.20
N ALA A 45 18.43 11.44 -10.90
CA ALA A 45 18.93 10.15 -10.42
C ALA A 45 17.86 9.07 -10.57
N ALA A 46 18.27 7.85 -10.97
CA ALA A 46 17.38 6.69 -11.02
C ALA A 46 16.81 6.39 -9.62
N GLY A 47 15.59 5.83 -9.56
CA GLY A 47 14.82 5.71 -8.31
C GLY A 47 15.52 4.98 -7.15
N ALA A 48 16.47 4.08 -7.44
CA ALA A 48 17.25 3.37 -6.42
C ALA A 48 18.21 4.31 -5.65
N ASP A 49 18.97 5.14 -6.35
CA ASP A 49 19.92 6.08 -5.74
C ASP A 49 19.19 7.17 -4.93
N ALA A 50 17.99 7.55 -5.38
CA ALA A 50 17.13 8.49 -4.67
C ALA A 50 16.63 7.89 -3.33
N LEU A 51 16.20 6.62 -3.32
CA LEU A 51 15.80 5.95 -2.10
C LEU A 51 16.96 5.74 -1.13
N GLU A 52 18.12 5.31 -1.61
CA GLU A 52 19.31 5.13 -0.76
C GLU A 52 19.71 6.46 -0.10
N THR A 53 19.63 7.56 -0.85
CA THR A 53 19.88 8.91 -0.30
C THR A 53 18.85 9.30 0.77
N VAL A 54 17.57 8.91 0.61
CA VAL A 54 16.53 9.16 1.60
C VAL A 54 16.76 8.34 2.87
N PHE A 55 17.13 7.06 2.76
CA PHE A 55 17.45 6.23 3.93
C PHE A 55 18.68 6.74 4.68
N ALA A 56 19.76 7.08 3.97
CA ALA A 56 20.96 7.65 4.61
C ALA A 56 20.66 9.00 5.30
N PHE A 57 19.75 9.80 4.74
CA PHE A 57 19.29 11.02 5.37
C PHE A 57 18.44 10.74 6.61
N ASP A 58 17.57 9.72 6.56
CA ASP A 58 16.77 9.30 7.72
C ASP A 58 17.63 8.79 8.89
N ASP A 59 18.64 7.98 8.61
CA ASP A 59 19.62 7.52 9.60
C ASP A 59 20.35 8.70 10.27
N ALA A 60 20.72 9.70 9.47
CA ALA A 60 21.33 10.92 9.99
C ALA A 60 20.34 11.71 10.87
N LEU A 61 19.06 11.78 10.48
CA LEU A 61 18.03 12.43 11.27
C LEU A 61 17.79 11.72 12.61
N THR A 62 17.89 10.38 12.65
CA THR A 62 17.74 9.58 13.87
C THR A 62 18.74 9.96 14.98
N ARG A 63 19.89 10.53 14.62
CA ARG A 63 20.91 11.04 15.59
C ARG A 63 20.72 12.50 16.00
N THR A 64 19.81 13.22 15.34
CA THR A 64 19.52 14.64 15.62
C THR A 64 18.89 14.91 17.00
N PRO A 65 18.09 14.01 17.61
CA PRO A 65 17.55 14.22 18.95
C PRO A 65 18.62 14.40 20.03
N GLU A 66 19.75 13.70 19.92
CA GLU A 66 20.86 13.82 20.87
C GLU A 66 21.48 15.23 20.83
N LEU A 67 21.66 15.77 19.62
CA LEU A 67 22.13 17.14 19.41
C LEU A 67 21.11 18.16 19.93
N ALA A 68 19.82 17.93 19.67
CA ALA A 68 18.74 18.78 20.16
C ALA A 68 18.64 18.77 21.69
N ALA A 69 18.92 17.65 22.35
CA ALA A 69 18.97 17.53 23.80
C ALA A 69 20.16 18.28 24.43
N ALA A 70 21.28 18.41 23.71
CA ALA A 70 22.47 19.13 24.18
C ALA A 70 22.39 20.66 24.01
N LEU A 71 21.60 21.14 23.03
CA LEU A 71 21.44 22.55 22.69
C LEU A 71 20.99 23.45 23.87
N PRO A 72 20.02 23.07 24.71
CA PRO A 72 19.61 23.86 25.87
C PRO A 72 20.75 24.12 26.86
N ALA A 73 21.61 23.12 27.11
CA ALA A 73 22.75 23.27 28.02
C ALA A 73 23.80 24.23 27.45
N LEU A 74 24.06 24.15 26.14
CA LEU A 74 24.97 25.06 25.43
C LEU A 74 24.45 26.51 25.47
N LEU A 75 23.15 26.70 25.25
CA LEU A 75 22.51 28.02 25.29
C LEU A 75 22.50 28.60 26.70
N ALA A 76 22.25 27.78 27.72
CA ALA A 76 22.34 28.22 29.11
C ALA A 76 23.75 28.73 29.47
N ALA A 77 24.80 28.07 28.96
CA ALA A 77 26.18 28.50 29.14
C ALA A 77 26.52 29.80 28.39
N ALA A 78 25.94 30.01 27.20
CA ALA A 78 26.20 31.18 26.36
C ALA A 78 25.53 32.48 26.87
N ARG A 79 24.61 32.41 27.85
CA ARG A 79 23.84 33.55 28.38
C ARG A 79 23.31 34.49 27.29
N PRO A 80 22.56 33.97 26.29
CA PRO A 80 21.99 34.82 25.25
C PRO A 80 21.04 35.85 25.87
N GLY A 81 21.02 37.06 25.30
CA GLY A 81 20.01 38.06 25.66
C GLY A 81 18.58 37.56 25.46
N ALA A 82 17.60 38.15 26.15
CA ALA A 82 16.21 37.69 26.18
C ALA A 82 15.59 37.46 24.79
N THR A 83 15.91 38.30 23.81
CA THR A 83 15.42 38.20 22.43
C THR A 83 15.93 36.95 21.70
N VAL A 84 17.19 36.57 21.91
CA VAL A 84 17.77 35.36 21.33
C VAL A 84 17.21 34.12 22.03
N ALA A 85 17.03 34.17 23.35
CA ALA A 85 16.41 33.08 24.10
C ALA A 85 14.97 32.80 23.63
N GLU A 86 14.14 33.84 23.43
CA GLU A 86 12.77 33.71 22.92
C GLU A 86 12.75 33.16 21.49
N HIS A 87 13.63 33.66 20.61
CA HIS A 87 13.72 33.16 19.23
C HIS A 87 14.07 31.67 19.20
N VAL A 88 15.05 31.25 19.99
CA VAL A 88 15.47 29.84 20.04
C VAL A 88 14.36 28.98 20.63
N ALA A 89 13.71 29.39 21.71
CA ALA A 89 12.59 28.65 22.29
C ALA A 89 11.45 28.44 21.26
N ARG A 90 11.10 29.48 20.51
CA ARG A 90 10.10 29.39 19.43
C ARG A 90 10.54 28.41 18.33
N ARG A 91 11.79 28.49 17.87
CA ARG A 91 12.31 27.58 16.82
C ARG A 91 12.39 26.14 17.30
N THR A 92 12.77 25.91 18.55
CA THR A 92 12.73 24.58 19.15
C THR A 92 11.30 24.03 19.16
N GLY A 93 10.31 24.84 19.56
CA GLY A 93 8.90 24.45 19.51
C GLY A 93 8.41 24.11 18.09
N GLU A 94 8.79 24.92 17.09
CA GLU A 94 8.47 24.66 15.67
C GLU A 94 9.11 23.35 15.16
N LEU A 95 10.36 23.07 15.56
CA LEU A 95 11.08 21.84 15.21
C LEU A 95 10.46 20.62 15.88
N THR A 96 10.10 20.69 17.16
CA THR A 96 9.41 19.61 17.88
C THR A 96 8.07 19.30 17.22
N ALA A 97 7.26 20.30 16.90
CA ALA A 97 5.98 20.11 16.20
C ALA A 97 6.14 19.59 14.76
N ALA A 98 7.25 19.90 14.09
CA ALA A 98 7.59 19.29 12.80
C ALA A 98 8.00 17.82 12.96
N ALA A 99 8.80 17.49 13.97
CA ALA A 99 9.22 16.12 14.26
C ALA A 99 8.02 15.23 14.61
N GLU A 100 7.09 15.72 15.44
CA GLU A 100 5.83 15.01 15.77
C GLU A 100 4.98 14.74 14.52
N ARG A 101 4.86 15.72 13.61
CA ARG A 101 4.14 15.52 12.33
C ARG A 101 4.82 14.50 11.42
N VAL A 102 6.15 14.44 11.41
CA VAL A 102 6.91 13.44 10.64
C VAL A 102 6.74 12.06 11.26
N ALA A 103 6.80 11.94 12.59
CA ALA A 103 6.56 10.68 13.30
C ALA A 103 5.14 10.14 13.05
N ALA A 104 4.12 11.00 13.11
CA ALA A 104 2.74 10.62 12.78
C ALA A 104 2.60 10.14 11.33
N ALA A 105 3.23 10.85 10.38
CA ALA A 105 3.21 10.44 8.97
C ALA A 105 3.93 9.11 8.72
N ARG A 106 4.99 8.80 9.49
CA ARG A 106 5.67 7.49 9.43
C ARG A 106 4.77 6.38 9.95
N ALA A 107 4.13 6.58 11.10
CA ALA A 107 3.18 5.60 11.65
C ALA A 107 2.01 5.34 10.68
N GLU A 108 1.51 6.37 10.00
CA GLU A 108 0.50 6.23 8.94
C GLU A 108 1.01 5.42 7.74
N ALA A 109 2.23 5.70 7.27
CA ALA A 109 2.85 4.97 6.18
C ALA A 109 3.10 3.48 6.53
N ASP A 110 3.51 3.19 7.76
CA ASP A 110 3.70 1.82 8.25
C ASP A 110 2.35 1.08 8.33
N GLY A 111 1.29 1.74 8.81
CA GLY A 111 -0.06 1.19 8.79
C GLY A 111 -0.57 0.88 7.37
N LEU A 112 -0.20 1.70 6.38
CA LEU A 112 -0.51 1.44 4.97
C LEU A 112 0.28 0.24 4.41
N ARG A 113 1.56 0.08 4.77
CA ARG A 113 2.36 -1.10 4.39
C ARG A 113 1.78 -2.39 4.96
N ASP A 114 1.35 -2.37 6.23
CA ASP A 114 0.69 -3.52 6.86
C ASP A 114 -0.64 -3.89 6.17
N LEU A 115 -1.39 -2.89 5.69
CA LEU A 115 -2.59 -3.11 4.88
C LEU A 115 -2.25 -3.70 3.51
N GLU A 116 -1.23 -3.18 2.84
CA GLU A 116 -0.75 -3.68 1.54
C GLU A 116 -0.31 -5.15 1.64
N GLN A 117 0.45 -5.49 2.69
CA GLN A 117 0.87 -6.86 2.95
C GLN A 117 -0.34 -7.79 3.13
N ARG A 118 -1.32 -7.40 3.96
CA ARG A 118 -2.56 -8.17 4.16
C ARG A 118 -3.35 -8.36 2.87
N VAL A 119 -3.42 -7.34 2.01
CA VAL A 119 -4.08 -7.46 0.69
C VAL A 119 -3.31 -8.44 -0.21
N THR A 120 -1.98 -8.39 -0.19
CA THR A 120 -1.13 -9.30 -0.96
C THR A 120 -1.30 -10.76 -0.53
N GLU A 121 -1.36 -10.99 0.79
CA GLU A 121 -1.64 -12.31 1.38
C GLU A 121 -3.02 -12.83 0.95
N ARG A 122 -4.08 -12.01 1.07
CA ARG A 122 -5.43 -12.38 0.62
C ARG A 122 -5.50 -12.64 -0.89
N LEU A 123 -4.76 -11.89 -1.72
CA LEU A 123 -4.67 -12.17 -3.15
C LEU A 123 -3.98 -13.50 -3.45
N ALA A 124 -2.96 -13.88 -2.67
CA ALA A 124 -2.32 -15.18 -2.80
C ALA A 124 -3.29 -16.32 -2.43
N GLU A 125 -4.03 -16.18 -1.33
CA GLU A 125 -5.09 -17.12 -0.92
C GLU A 125 -6.16 -17.27 -2.02
N HIS A 126 -6.60 -16.15 -2.61
CA HIS A 126 -7.60 -16.16 -3.67
C HIS A 126 -7.12 -16.90 -4.93
N ARG A 127 -5.83 -16.74 -5.30
CA ARG A 127 -5.22 -17.50 -6.41
C ARG A 127 -5.19 -19.00 -6.11
N GLU A 128 -4.88 -19.39 -4.86
CA GLU A 128 -4.91 -20.79 -4.44
C GLU A 128 -6.33 -21.38 -4.50
N LEU A 129 -7.34 -20.63 -4.03
CA LEU A 129 -8.74 -21.03 -4.14
C LEU A 129 -9.20 -21.18 -5.59
N HIS A 130 -8.80 -20.27 -6.49
CA HIS A 130 -9.10 -20.40 -7.92
C HIS A 130 -8.46 -21.64 -8.55
N ALA A 131 -7.23 -21.97 -8.17
CA ALA A 131 -6.57 -23.19 -8.61
C ALA A 131 -7.36 -24.43 -8.15
N LYS A 132 -7.81 -24.45 -6.89
CA LYS A 132 -8.66 -25.53 -6.34
C LYS A 132 -9.99 -25.65 -7.08
N VAL A 133 -10.68 -24.54 -7.38
CA VAL A 133 -11.93 -24.55 -8.15
C VAL A 133 -11.71 -25.09 -9.57
N THR A 134 -10.61 -24.71 -10.20
CA THR A 134 -10.26 -25.21 -11.55
C THR A 134 -10.03 -26.71 -11.54
N GLU A 135 -9.33 -27.23 -10.52
CA GLU A 135 -9.13 -28.67 -10.36
C GLU A 135 -10.45 -29.40 -10.07
N LEU A 136 -11.33 -28.86 -9.24
CA LEU A 136 -12.66 -29.44 -9.00
C LEU A 136 -13.49 -29.51 -10.29
N ARG A 137 -13.45 -28.47 -11.14
CA ARG A 137 -14.13 -28.48 -12.45
C ARG A 137 -13.53 -29.54 -13.39
N ARG A 138 -12.21 -29.71 -13.36
CA ARG A 138 -11.54 -30.78 -14.11
C ARG A 138 -12.00 -32.17 -13.64
N LEU A 139 -12.07 -32.38 -12.33
CA LEU A 139 -12.56 -33.64 -11.74
C LEU A 139 -14.02 -33.90 -12.12
N ALA A 140 -14.89 -32.88 -12.10
CA ALA A 140 -16.28 -33.02 -12.52
C ALA A 140 -16.41 -33.47 -13.98
N ARG A 141 -15.63 -32.88 -14.90
CA ARG A 141 -15.58 -33.30 -16.31
C ARG A 141 -15.10 -34.75 -16.47
N LEU A 142 -14.15 -35.20 -15.65
CA LEU A 142 -13.69 -36.59 -15.66
C LEU A 142 -14.77 -37.55 -15.19
N VAL A 143 -15.60 -37.15 -14.22
CA VAL A 143 -16.76 -37.95 -13.77
C VAL A 143 -17.81 -38.05 -14.88
N GLU A 144 -18.14 -36.94 -15.54
CA GLU A 144 -19.05 -36.94 -16.70
C GLU A 144 -18.55 -37.87 -17.83
N ALA A 145 -17.26 -37.81 -18.15
CA ALA A 145 -16.65 -38.70 -19.14
C ALA A 145 -16.68 -40.18 -18.73
N LEU A 146 -16.55 -40.48 -17.43
CA LEU A 146 -16.68 -41.86 -16.92
C LEU A 146 -18.12 -42.39 -17.07
N ASP A 147 -19.12 -41.54 -16.86
CA ASP A 147 -20.52 -41.94 -17.04
C ASP A 147 -20.87 -42.13 -18.52
N GLU A 148 -20.31 -41.32 -19.42
CA GLU A 148 -20.42 -41.55 -20.87
C GLU A 148 -19.80 -42.89 -21.30
N LEU A 149 -18.60 -43.22 -20.81
CA LEU A 149 -17.95 -44.51 -21.08
C LEU A 149 -18.77 -45.70 -20.55
N ARG A 150 -19.43 -45.55 -19.40
CA ARG A 150 -20.35 -46.58 -18.87
C ARG A 150 -21.57 -46.75 -19.78
N GLY A 151 -22.15 -45.66 -20.27
CA GLY A 151 -23.23 -45.72 -21.26
C GLY A 151 -22.81 -46.46 -22.52
N GLN A 152 -21.62 -46.16 -23.06
CA GLN A 152 -21.07 -46.88 -24.22
C GLN A 152 -20.88 -48.38 -23.95
N GLN A 153 -20.42 -48.74 -22.74
CA GLN A 153 -20.29 -50.14 -22.35
C GLN A 153 -21.66 -50.85 -22.31
N GLU A 154 -22.68 -50.20 -21.77
CA GLU A 154 -24.05 -50.74 -21.72
C GLU A 154 -24.64 -50.96 -23.12
N ASP A 155 -24.39 -50.04 -24.06
CA ASP A 155 -24.80 -50.16 -25.47
C ASP A 155 -24.10 -51.33 -26.18
N ILE A 156 -22.78 -51.49 -25.96
CA ILE A 156 -22.02 -52.63 -26.49
C ILE A 156 -22.58 -53.94 -25.91
N ASP A 157 -22.83 -53.99 -24.60
CA ASP A 157 -23.40 -55.16 -23.95
C ASP A 157 -24.82 -55.46 -24.44
N ALA A 158 -25.62 -54.44 -24.78
CA ALA A 158 -26.92 -54.60 -25.42
C ALA A 158 -26.81 -55.18 -26.83
N CYS A 159 -25.87 -54.68 -27.64
CA CYS A 159 -25.60 -55.19 -28.98
C CYS A 159 -25.14 -56.66 -28.95
N LEU A 160 -24.22 -56.99 -28.05
CA LEU A 160 -23.75 -58.37 -27.84
C LEU A 160 -24.87 -59.30 -27.38
N ARG A 161 -25.80 -58.81 -26.54
CA ARG A 161 -27.00 -59.58 -26.15
C ARG A 161 -27.94 -59.81 -27.33
N ALA A 162 -28.18 -58.81 -28.17
CA ALA A 162 -29.02 -58.96 -29.36
C ALA A 162 -28.44 -59.98 -30.35
N LEU A 163 -27.12 -59.98 -30.54
CA LEU A 163 -26.39 -60.98 -31.33
C LEU A 163 -26.51 -62.39 -30.73
N ARG A 164 -26.43 -62.52 -29.40
CA ARG A 164 -26.55 -63.82 -28.70
C ARG A 164 -27.99 -64.35 -28.62
N GLY A 165 -29.00 -63.48 -28.70
CA GLY A 165 -30.42 -63.86 -28.70
C GLY A 165 -30.86 -64.67 -29.93
N GLN A 166 -30.01 -64.80 -30.94
CA GLN A 166 -30.23 -65.71 -32.06
C GLN A 166 -29.92 -67.19 -31.73
N ASP A 167 -29.34 -67.51 -30.56
CA ASP A 167 -29.08 -68.87 -30.07
C ASP A 167 -29.92 -69.15 -28.80
N THR A 168 -31.12 -69.68 -28.98
CA THR A 168 -32.15 -69.83 -27.94
C THR A 168 -31.87 -71.02 -27.01
N GLY A 169 -31.33 -70.73 -25.83
CA GLY A 169 -31.22 -71.68 -24.70
C GLY A 169 -30.78 -71.06 -23.35
N VAL A 170 -30.35 -69.79 -23.33
CA VAL A 170 -29.72 -69.10 -22.18
C VAL A 170 -30.67 -68.07 -21.50
N GLU A 171 -31.91 -67.98 -21.96
CA GLU A 171 -32.85 -66.87 -21.71
C GLU A 171 -33.28 -66.71 -20.23
N GLU A 172 -33.40 -67.81 -19.48
CA GLU A 172 -33.92 -67.79 -18.11
C GLU A 172 -32.88 -67.30 -17.08
N THR A 173 -31.59 -67.60 -17.29
CA THR A 173 -30.47 -67.07 -16.49
C THR A 173 -30.19 -65.59 -16.80
N LEU A 174 -30.45 -65.15 -18.03
CA LEU A 174 -30.36 -63.75 -18.47
C LEU A 174 -31.44 -62.86 -17.86
N ARG A 175 -32.66 -63.38 -17.69
CA ARG A 175 -33.77 -62.65 -17.04
C ARG A 175 -33.44 -62.31 -15.59
N ARG A 176 -32.89 -63.29 -14.85
CA ARG A 176 -32.47 -63.12 -13.45
C ARG A 176 -31.24 -62.20 -13.30
N GLY A 177 -30.35 -62.19 -14.30
CA GLY A 177 -29.23 -61.23 -14.37
C GLY A 177 -29.66 -59.80 -14.68
N SER A 178 -30.69 -59.63 -15.50
CA SER A 178 -31.22 -58.31 -15.89
C SER A 178 -31.92 -57.60 -14.73
N ASP A 179 -32.72 -58.32 -13.93
CA ASP A 179 -33.35 -57.75 -12.73
C ASP A 179 -32.30 -57.28 -11.70
N ASN A 180 -31.18 -58.00 -11.57
CA ASN A 180 -30.08 -57.59 -10.69
C ASN A 180 -29.34 -56.36 -11.21
N LEU A 181 -29.24 -56.16 -12.53
CA LEU A 181 -28.63 -54.97 -13.12
C LEU A 181 -29.52 -53.72 -12.97
N VAL A 182 -30.84 -53.85 -13.12
CA VAL A 182 -31.79 -52.76 -12.86
C VAL A 182 -31.70 -52.34 -11.39
N ARG A 183 -31.68 -53.32 -10.48
CA ARG A 183 -31.54 -53.03 -9.04
C ARG A 183 -30.18 -52.41 -8.68
N LEU A 184 -29.10 -52.82 -9.35
CA LEU A 184 -27.76 -52.27 -9.14
C LEU A 184 -27.62 -50.85 -9.70
N SER A 185 -28.24 -50.56 -10.85
CA SER A 185 -28.24 -49.22 -11.47
C SER A 185 -29.10 -48.23 -10.67
N GLU A 186 -30.28 -48.63 -10.20
CA GLU A 186 -31.09 -47.81 -9.28
C GLU A 186 -30.36 -47.52 -7.95
N ASN A 187 -29.68 -48.53 -7.39
CA ASN A 187 -28.87 -48.34 -6.19
C ASN A 187 -27.66 -47.42 -6.43
N ARG A 188 -27.03 -47.48 -7.61
CA ARG A 188 -25.93 -46.58 -7.99
C ARG A 188 -26.40 -45.15 -8.25
N LEU A 189 -27.55 -44.97 -8.91
CA LEU A 189 -28.16 -43.66 -9.12
C LEU A 189 -28.55 -43.01 -7.78
N SER A 190 -29.17 -43.78 -6.88
CA SER A 190 -29.50 -43.30 -5.53
C SER A 190 -28.25 -42.94 -4.73
N ALA A 191 -27.18 -43.73 -4.85
CA ALA A 191 -25.90 -43.45 -4.22
C ALA A 191 -25.16 -42.24 -4.82
N LEU A 192 -25.43 -41.86 -6.07
CA LEU A 192 -24.83 -40.70 -6.75
C LEU A 192 -25.62 -39.40 -6.53
N MET A 193 -26.94 -39.47 -6.34
CA MET A 193 -27.75 -38.27 -6.15
C MET A 193 -27.35 -37.47 -4.91
N GLU A 194 -27.08 -38.13 -3.78
CA GLU A 194 -26.74 -37.43 -2.54
C GLU A 194 -25.36 -36.73 -2.60
N PRO A 195 -24.28 -37.39 -3.06
CA PRO A 195 -22.98 -36.72 -3.28
C PRO A 195 -23.06 -35.55 -4.27
N THR A 196 -23.88 -35.68 -5.33
CA THR A 196 -24.06 -34.61 -6.32
C THR A 196 -24.79 -33.42 -5.70
N ARG A 197 -25.83 -33.69 -4.89
CA ARG A 197 -26.53 -32.66 -4.13
C ARG A 197 -25.60 -31.94 -3.15
N GLU A 198 -24.81 -32.68 -2.39
CA GLU A 198 -23.80 -32.12 -1.47
C GLU A 198 -22.74 -31.28 -2.22
N ALA A 199 -22.30 -31.73 -3.40
CA ALA A 199 -21.37 -30.97 -4.23
C ALA A 199 -21.98 -29.65 -4.71
N LEU A 200 -23.24 -29.65 -5.13
CA LEU A 200 -23.96 -28.43 -5.55
C LEU A 200 -24.18 -27.46 -4.38
N VAL A 201 -24.52 -27.96 -3.19
CA VAL A 201 -24.64 -27.10 -1.99
C VAL A 201 -23.29 -26.47 -1.65
N ARG A 202 -22.20 -27.26 -1.65
CA ARG A 202 -20.84 -26.73 -1.40
C ARG A 202 -20.42 -25.70 -2.45
N ALA A 203 -20.77 -25.92 -3.72
CA ALA A 203 -20.49 -24.96 -4.79
C ALA A 203 -21.27 -23.65 -4.61
N ALA A 204 -22.55 -23.73 -4.25
CA ALA A 204 -23.38 -22.55 -3.98
C ALA A 204 -22.87 -21.74 -2.77
N ASP A 205 -22.44 -22.43 -1.70
CA ASP A 205 -21.82 -21.78 -0.54
C ASP A 205 -20.49 -21.11 -0.87
N ALA A 206 -19.64 -21.77 -1.67
CA ALA A 206 -18.41 -21.18 -2.15
C ALA A 206 -18.66 -19.93 -3.00
N GLN A 207 -19.68 -19.96 -3.88
CA GLN A 207 -20.06 -18.81 -4.70
C GLN A 207 -20.60 -17.65 -3.87
N ARG A 208 -21.37 -17.92 -2.81
CA ARG A 208 -21.83 -16.89 -1.86
C ARG A 208 -20.68 -16.23 -1.10
N ARG A 209 -19.71 -17.03 -0.63
CA ARG A 209 -18.50 -16.51 0.02
C ARG A 209 -17.68 -15.65 -0.93
N LEU A 210 -17.52 -16.08 -2.19
CA LEU A 210 -16.83 -15.29 -3.21
C LEU A 210 -17.49 -13.93 -3.42
N ALA A 211 -18.82 -13.89 -3.61
CA ALA A 211 -19.55 -12.65 -3.81
C ALA A 211 -19.45 -11.69 -2.61
N TYR A 212 -19.40 -12.23 -1.38
CA TYR A 212 -19.17 -11.44 -0.17
C TYR A 212 -17.76 -10.83 -0.14
N GLU A 213 -16.73 -11.62 -0.39
CA GLU A 213 -15.34 -11.14 -0.41
C GLU A 213 -15.08 -10.11 -1.53
N GLU A 214 -15.70 -10.30 -2.71
CA GLU A 214 -15.63 -9.31 -3.80
C GLU A 214 -16.25 -7.97 -3.39
N ALA A 215 -17.40 -7.99 -2.69
CA ALA A 215 -18.04 -6.79 -2.19
C ALA A 215 -17.17 -6.06 -1.14
N GLU A 216 -16.54 -6.82 -0.22
CA GLU A 216 -15.58 -6.25 0.75
C GLU A 216 -14.36 -5.63 0.06
N LEU A 217 -13.82 -6.27 -0.98
CA LEU A 217 -12.68 -5.74 -1.72
C LEU A 217 -13.04 -4.47 -2.50
N ILE A 218 -14.23 -4.40 -3.09
CA ILE A 218 -14.73 -3.17 -3.73
C ILE A 218 -14.86 -2.05 -2.69
N ARG A 219 -15.41 -2.34 -1.51
CA ARG A 219 -15.52 -1.36 -0.42
C ARG A 219 -14.15 -0.87 0.05
N GLY A 220 -13.21 -1.78 0.30
CA GLY A 220 -11.86 -1.43 0.72
C GLY A 220 -11.11 -0.59 -0.32
N ARG A 221 -11.31 -0.86 -1.62
CA ARG A 221 -10.76 0.00 -2.70
C ARG A 221 -11.36 1.39 -2.70
N ALA A 222 -12.66 1.52 -2.45
CA ALA A 222 -13.32 2.82 -2.35
C ALA A 222 -12.81 3.62 -1.13
N GLU A 223 -12.61 2.94 0.01
CA GLU A 223 -12.03 3.54 1.22
C GLU A 223 -10.59 4.00 0.99
N LEU A 224 -9.76 3.20 0.31
CA LEU A 224 -8.39 3.57 -0.04
C LEU A 224 -8.36 4.79 -0.97
N ALA A 225 -9.21 4.83 -1.99
CA ALA A 225 -9.31 5.98 -2.88
C ALA A 225 -9.69 7.26 -2.11
N ALA A 226 -10.66 7.18 -1.21
CA ALA A 226 -11.06 8.30 -0.36
C ALA A 226 -9.93 8.77 0.58
N ALA A 227 -9.12 7.84 1.12
CA ALA A 227 -7.97 8.18 1.94
C ALA A 227 -6.86 8.90 1.14
N VAL A 228 -6.61 8.44 -0.09
CA VAL A 228 -5.64 9.09 -1.01
C VAL A 228 -6.10 10.51 -1.35
N ASP A 229 -7.38 10.70 -1.69
CA ASP A 229 -7.94 12.03 -1.98
C ASP A 229 -7.77 12.99 -0.79
N LYS A 230 -8.04 12.50 0.43
CA LYS A 230 -7.87 13.27 1.66
C LYS A 230 -6.40 13.63 1.93
N LEU A 231 -5.48 12.71 1.64
CA LEU A 231 -4.04 12.97 1.79
C LEU A 231 -3.55 14.01 0.78
N GLU A 232 -4.03 13.96 -0.46
CA GLU A 232 -3.77 14.99 -1.46
C GLU A 232 -4.33 16.36 -1.04
N GLU A 233 -5.52 16.40 -0.44
CA GLU A 233 -6.09 17.61 0.14
C GLU A 233 -5.20 18.21 1.23
N ILE A 234 -4.78 17.41 2.22
CA ILE A 234 -3.87 17.85 3.29
C ILE A 234 -2.54 18.35 2.70
N ARG A 235 -2.00 17.69 1.68
CA ARG A 235 -0.78 18.15 0.98
C ARG A 235 -0.99 19.50 0.31
N ARG A 236 -2.13 19.71 -0.37
CA ARG A 236 -2.49 21.00 -0.98
C ARG A 236 -2.61 22.10 0.07
N GLU A 237 -3.29 21.83 1.18
CA GLU A 237 -3.43 22.78 2.30
C GLU A 237 -2.08 23.15 2.92
N ARG A 238 -1.23 22.16 3.23
CA ARG A 238 0.12 22.41 3.74
C ARG A 238 0.98 23.20 2.75
N GLY A 239 0.89 22.89 1.46
CA GLY A 239 1.55 23.65 0.41
C GLY A 239 1.13 25.12 0.40
N ALA A 240 -0.18 25.39 0.52
CA ALA A 240 -0.73 26.74 0.59
C ALA A 240 -0.27 27.49 1.85
N GLN A 241 -0.26 26.82 3.01
CA GLN A 241 0.24 27.39 4.28
C GLN A 241 1.73 27.75 4.20
N LEU A 242 2.57 26.86 3.66
CA LEU A 242 4.01 27.12 3.47
C LEU A 242 4.25 28.28 2.49
N ALA A 243 3.48 28.37 1.41
CA ALA A 243 3.54 29.50 0.49
C ALA A 243 3.11 30.82 1.16
N GLY A 244 2.13 30.78 2.07
CA GLY A 244 1.76 31.91 2.92
C GLY A 244 2.89 32.36 3.84
N LEU A 245 3.52 31.42 4.55
CA LEU A 245 4.65 31.71 5.44
C LEU A 245 5.86 32.28 4.69
N ARG A 246 6.15 31.78 3.48
CA ARG A 246 7.21 32.33 2.62
C ARG A 246 6.94 33.78 2.24
N ARG A 247 5.72 34.10 1.81
CA ARG A 247 5.30 35.48 1.52
C ARG A 247 5.44 36.40 2.74
N TYR A 248 5.04 35.92 3.91
CA TYR A 248 5.21 36.69 5.15
C TYR A 248 6.69 36.92 5.50
N ALA A 249 7.53 35.90 5.33
CA ALA A 249 8.98 36.01 5.56
C ALA A 249 9.69 36.92 4.52
N GLU A 250 9.21 36.96 3.29
CA GLU A 250 9.64 37.92 2.26
C GLU A 250 9.22 39.34 2.63
N ALA A 251 7.95 39.58 2.94
CA ALA A 251 7.47 40.89 3.38
C ALA A 251 8.22 41.40 4.63
N THR A 252 8.52 40.52 5.58
CA THR A 252 9.31 40.87 6.77
C THR A 252 10.74 41.27 6.39
N ARG A 253 11.36 40.59 5.42
CA ARG A 253 12.69 40.96 4.90
C ARG A 253 12.63 42.31 4.17
N ASP A 254 11.60 42.56 3.38
CA ASP A 254 11.43 43.83 2.67
C ASP A 254 11.26 45.00 3.65
N ILE A 255 10.47 44.80 4.71
CA ILE A 255 10.33 45.79 5.80
C ILE A 255 11.68 46.02 6.49
N ALA A 256 12.41 44.95 6.82
CA ALA A 256 13.73 45.08 7.46
C ALA A 256 14.73 45.83 6.56
N LEU A 257 14.73 45.57 5.25
CA LEU A 257 15.55 46.28 4.27
C LEU A 257 15.15 47.75 4.13
N ALA A 258 13.84 48.05 4.11
CA ALA A 258 13.33 49.43 4.07
C ALA A 258 13.75 50.23 5.33
N LEU A 259 13.73 49.58 6.50
CA LEU A 259 14.19 50.19 7.75
C LEU A 259 15.72 50.36 7.82
N ALA A 260 16.48 49.45 7.21
CA ALA A 260 17.95 49.52 7.16
C ALA A 260 18.49 50.46 6.06
N GLY A 261 17.64 50.91 5.14
CA GLY A 261 18.01 51.81 4.06
C GLY A 261 18.44 53.20 4.55
N PRO A 262 19.43 53.85 3.90
CA PRO A 262 20.04 55.12 4.35
C PRO A 262 19.11 56.36 4.34
N GLY A 263 17.81 56.19 4.06
CA GLY A 263 16.78 57.23 4.20
C GLY A 263 15.95 57.15 5.49
N GLY A 264 16.19 56.16 6.37
CA GLY A 264 15.49 56.00 7.65
C GLY A 264 15.94 56.98 8.75
N ALA A 265 16.96 57.81 8.48
CA ALA A 265 17.40 58.88 9.37
C ALA A 265 16.88 60.23 8.85
N ALA A 266 16.12 60.92 9.70
CA ALA A 266 15.56 62.28 9.53
C ALA A 266 14.16 62.42 8.92
N GLY A 267 13.25 61.47 9.20
CA GLY A 267 11.85 61.84 9.39
C GLY A 267 11.72 62.56 10.74
N GLU A 268 11.81 63.89 10.70
CA GLU A 268 11.52 64.79 11.81
C GLU A 268 10.16 64.40 12.43
N PHE A 269 10.18 63.68 13.55
CA PHE A 269 8.98 63.40 14.34
C PHE A 269 8.46 64.76 14.83
N PRO A 270 7.26 65.21 14.42
CA PRO A 270 6.71 66.43 14.98
C PRO A 270 6.53 66.20 16.47
N ALA A 271 7.25 66.98 17.27
CA ALA A 271 7.17 67.04 18.73
C ALA A 271 5.82 67.61 19.23
N GLY A 272 4.72 67.30 18.55
CA GLY A 272 3.36 67.60 18.95
C GLY A 272 2.74 66.38 19.62
N GLY A 273 2.99 66.24 20.92
CA GLY A 273 2.33 65.25 21.75
C GLY A 273 0.81 65.36 21.66
N ARG A 274 0.18 64.36 21.05
CA ARG A 274 -1.17 63.94 21.44
C ARG A 274 -1.03 62.60 22.10
N GLY A 275 -1.25 62.59 23.41
CA GLY A 275 -1.16 61.41 24.25
C GLY A 275 -1.96 60.25 23.66
N TRP A 276 -1.27 59.14 23.42
CA TRP A 276 -1.91 57.85 23.27
C TRP A 276 -2.53 57.50 24.62
N ALA A 277 -3.85 57.67 24.72
CA ALA A 277 -4.60 57.20 25.87
C ALA A 277 -4.58 55.66 25.88
N PRO A 278 -4.11 55.01 26.96
CA PRO A 278 -4.17 53.57 27.11
C PRO A 278 -5.62 53.19 27.46
N GLY A 279 -6.48 53.01 26.45
CA GLY A 279 -7.91 52.76 26.69
C GLY A 279 -8.64 51.87 25.69
N GLU A 280 -8.13 51.68 24.47
CA GLU A 280 -8.91 51.01 23.41
C GLU A 280 -8.10 49.93 22.69
N PHE A 281 -7.46 49.03 23.43
CA PHE A 281 -7.21 47.70 22.87
C PHE A 281 -8.54 46.95 22.96
N GLY A 282 -9.28 46.96 21.85
CA GLY A 282 -10.44 46.12 21.67
C GLY A 282 -10.10 44.71 22.13
N THR A 283 -10.90 44.19 23.06
CA THR A 283 -10.77 42.86 23.61
C THR A 283 -10.68 41.88 22.46
N TRP A 284 -9.48 41.34 22.20
CA TRP A 284 -9.30 40.21 21.32
C TRP A 284 -10.16 39.10 21.88
N ARG A 285 -11.33 38.88 21.26
CA ARG A 285 -12.23 37.80 21.60
C ARG A 285 -11.45 36.52 21.38
N LYS A 286 -11.06 35.89 22.49
CA LYS A 286 -10.48 34.56 22.50
C LYS A 286 -11.42 33.68 21.67
N PRO A 287 -10.96 33.04 20.57
CA PRO A 287 -11.81 32.08 19.87
C PRO A 287 -12.21 31.01 20.88
N ASP A 288 -13.50 30.72 20.96
CA ASP A 288 -14.06 29.72 21.85
C ASP A 288 -13.30 28.41 21.63
N ALA A 289 -12.74 27.87 22.71
CA ALA A 289 -12.12 26.57 22.70
C ALA A 289 -13.20 25.56 22.27
N PRO A 290 -12.96 24.69 21.27
CA PRO A 290 -13.92 23.65 20.96
C PRO A 290 -14.15 22.82 22.22
N ASP A 291 -15.43 22.61 22.53
CA ASP A 291 -15.88 21.81 23.64
C ASP A 291 -15.09 20.50 23.73
N SER A 292 -14.65 20.22 24.95
CA SER A 292 -14.03 18.99 25.41
C SER A 292 -14.59 17.76 24.71
N VAL A 293 -13.85 17.24 23.72
CA VAL A 293 -14.00 15.86 23.26
C VAL A 293 -13.58 14.97 24.43
N GLY A 294 -14.51 14.13 24.86
CA GLY A 294 -14.44 13.33 26.08
C GLY A 294 -13.12 12.59 26.25
N ALA A 295 -12.66 12.55 27.50
CA ALA A 295 -11.61 11.65 27.94
C ALA A 295 -11.99 10.20 27.59
N PRO A 296 -11.16 9.45 26.87
CA PRO A 296 -11.35 8.02 26.75
C PRO A 296 -11.03 7.36 28.09
N ASP A 297 -11.98 6.57 28.57
CA ASP A 297 -11.86 5.68 29.71
C ASP A 297 -10.71 4.68 29.56
N ALA A 298 -10.03 4.48 30.69
CA ALA A 298 -9.28 3.30 31.14
C ALA A 298 -8.10 2.75 30.28
N PRO A 299 -6.95 2.47 30.90
CA PRO A 299 -5.85 1.77 30.23
C PRO A 299 -6.22 0.29 30.03
N VAL A 300 -6.22 -0.16 28.77
CA VAL A 300 -6.23 -1.58 28.42
C VAL A 300 -4.80 -2.10 28.60
N GLU A 301 -4.64 -2.96 29.59
CA GLU A 301 -3.42 -3.71 29.90
C GLU A 301 -3.13 -4.69 28.75
N TYR A 302 -2.26 -4.30 27.81
CA TYR A 302 -1.76 -5.19 26.78
C TYR A 302 -0.62 -6.04 27.35
N ALA A 303 -0.92 -7.33 27.54
CA ALA A 303 0.09 -8.36 27.80
C ALA A 303 1.07 -8.43 26.61
N ALA A 304 2.37 -8.32 26.91
CA ALA A 304 3.44 -8.47 25.94
C ALA A 304 3.41 -9.87 25.30
N PRO A 305 3.36 -10.00 23.95
CA PRO A 305 3.57 -11.27 23.30
C PRO A 305 5.06 -11.60 23.31
N GLY A 306 5.37 -12.80 23.79
CA GLY A 306 6.73 -13.31 23.93
C GLY A 306 7.53 -13.28 22.63
N GLU A 307 8.81 -12.98 22.80
CA GLU A 307 9.88 -13.09 21.82
C GLU A 307 9.90 -14.49 21.19
N SER A 308 9.29 -14.63 20.01
CA SER A 308 9.50 -15.78 19.13
C SER A 308 10.58 -15.40 18.12
N GLY A 309 11.77 -15.95 18.31
CA GLY A 309 12.88 -15.78 17.39
C GLY A 309 12.55 -16.35 16.01
N ALA A 310 12.43 -15.45 15.02
CA ALA A 310 12.37 -15.81 13.61
C ALA A 310 13.76 -15.64 12.96
N PRO A 311 14.19 -16.60 12.11
CA PRO A 311 15.51 -16.61 11.51
C PRO A 311 15.64 -15.53 10.43
N GLY A 312 16.82 -14.91 10.38
CA GLY A 312 17.17 -13.84 9.45
C GLY A 312 16.84 -14.20 7.99
N ARG A 313 15.89 -13.45 7.42
CA ARG A 313 15.72 -13.33 5.97
C ARG A 313 16.34 -12.01 5.54
N SER A 314 17.63 -12.06 5.23
CA SER A 314 18.34 -10.99 4.54
C SER A 314 17.98 -11.00 3.07
N GLY A 315 17.31 -9.94 2.62
CA GLY A 315 17.05 -9.68 1.20
C GLY A 315 15.71 -8.99 1.00
N GLU A 316 15.58 -7.74 1.43
CA GLU A 316 14.46 -6.91 0.97
C GLU A 316 14.53 -6.80 -0.56
N PRO A 317 13.44 -7.09 -1.28
CA PRO A 317 13.42 -7.01 -2.73
C PRO A 317 13.72 -5.58 -3.16
N THR A 318 14.70 -5.42 -4.03
CA THR A 318 15.09 -4.10 -4.53
C THR A 318 13.96 -3.52 -5.39
N LEU A 319 13.90 -2.19 -5.55
CA LEU A 319 12.95 -1.56 -6.48
C LEU A 319 13.03 -2.14 -7.90
N LYS A 320 14.22 -2.59 -8.30
CA LYS A 320 14.44 -3.27 -9.57
C LYS A 320 13.71 -4.61 -9.61
N ASP A 321 13.79 -5.40 -8.53
CA ASP A 321 13.05 -6.66 -8.41
C ASP A 321 11.54 -6.44 -8.46
N LEU A 322 11.04 -5.35 -7.86
CA LEU A 322 9.62 -4.97 -7.94
C LEU A 322 9.22 -4.55 -9.35
N ALA A 323 10.03 -3.76 -10.05
CA ALA A 323 9.77 -3.36 -11.44
C ALA A 323 9.81 -4.56 -12.40
N ASP A 324 10.80 -5.45 -12.25
CA ASP A 324 10.93 -6.67 -13.04
C ASP A 324 9.74 -7.62 -12.77
N THR A 325 9.25 -7.66 -11.54
CA THR A 325 8.05 -8.42 -11.16
C THR A 325 6.78 -7.81 -11.77
N ALA A 326 6.64 -6.48 -11.78
CA ALA A 326 5.52 -5.79 -12.40
C ALA A 326 5.46 -6.04 -13.92
N ASP A 327 6.61 -5.95 -14.60
CA ASP A 327 6.72 -6.25 -16.03
C ASP A 327 6.42 -7.72 -16.34
N ALA A 328 6.87 -8.64 -15.47
CA ALA A 328 6.53 -10.06 -15.60
C ALA A 328 5.02 -10.31 -15.44
N ILE A 329 4.36 -9.61 -14.52
CA ILE A 329 2.90 -9.67 -14.34
C ILE A 329 2.19 -9.11 -15.57
N ALA A 330 2.61 -7.96 -16.09
CA ALA A 330 2.01 -7.35 -17.28
C ALA A 330 2.10 -8.27 -18.51
N ARG A 331 3.26 -8.92 -18.73
CA ARG A 331 3.45 -9.90 -19.81
C ARG A 331 2.53 -11.13 -19.64
N ARG A 332 2.39 -11.64 -18.41
CA ARG A 332 1.49 -12.77 -18.12
C ARG A 332 0.03 -12.43 -18.33
N LEU A 333 -0.41 -11.24 -17.95
CA LEU A 333 -1.78 -10.77 -18.18
C LEU A 333 -2.07 -10.64 -19.67
N LEU A 334 -1.16 -10.05 -20.45
CA LEU A 334 -1.30 -9.95 -21.90
C LEU A 334 -1.36 -11.34 -22.57
N GLN A 335 -0.54 -12.29 -22.10
CA GLN A 335 -0.57 -13.67 -22.59
C GLN A 335 -1.89 -14.36 -22.25
N ALA A 336 -2.42 -14.18 -21.05
CA ALA A 336 -3.71 -14.72 -20.64
C ALA A 336 -4.85 -14.16 -21.50
N ASP A 337 -4.85 -12.85 -21.76
CA ASP A 337 -5.84 -12.18 -22.61
C ASP A 337 -5.82 -12.71 -24.06
N ASN A 338 -4.62 -12.91 -24.61
CA ASN A 338 -4.46 -13.49 -25.95
C ASN A 338 -4.93 -14.95 -26.00
N THR A 339 -4.67 -15.72 -24.94
CA THR A 339 -5.13 -17.11 -24.84
C THR A 339 -6.66 -17.17 -24.76
N LEU A 340 -7.27 -16.30 -23.94
CA LEU A 340 -8.71 -16.19 -23.81
C LEU A 340 -9.38 -15.83 -25.15
N ARG A 341 -8.78 -14.86 -25.87
CA ARG A 341 -9.27 -14.44 -27.19
C ARG A 341 -9.19 -15.58 -28.22
N SER A 342 -8.14 -16.41 -28.18
CA SER A 342 -8.02 -17.60 -29.03
C SER A 342 -9.10 -18.64 -28.74
N VAL A 343 -9.33 -18.95 -27.45
CA VAL A 343 -10.35 -19.93 -27.04
C VAL A 343 -11.76 -19.48 -27.42
N LEU A 344 -12.06 -18.19 -27.27
CA LEU A 344 -13.35 -17.63 -27.71
C LEU A 344 -13.52 -17.73 -29.23
N ALA A 345 -12.48 -17.42 -30.01
CA ALA A 345 -12.52 -17.55 -31.46
C ALA A 345 -12.71 -19.02 -31.92
N GLU A 346 -12.05 -19.98 -31.27
CA GLU A 346 -12.24 -21.42 -31.55
C GLU A 346 -13.64 -21.88 -31.21
N ARG A 347 -14.20 -21.42 -30.09
CA ARG A 347 -15.58 -21.74 -29.69
C ARG A 347 -16.59 -21.19 -30.70
N ASP A 348 -16.44 -19.94 -31.12
CA ASP A 348 -17.32 -19.32 -32.11
C ASP A 348 -17.25 -20.08 -33.45
N ALA A 349 -16.05 -20.50 -33.86
CA ALA A 349 -15.88 -21.33 -35.06
C ALA A 349 -16.60 -22.68 -34.92
N ALA A 350 -16.43 -23.38 -33.79
CA ALA A 350 -17.12 -24.65 -33.53
C ALA A 350 -18.65 -24.50 -33.50
N GLU A 351 -19.17 -23.40 -32.94
CA GLU A 351 -20.61 -23.13 -32.92
C GLU A 351 -21.16 -22.87 -34.32
N THR A 352 -20.42 -22.15 -35.17
CA THR A 352 -20.83 -21.97 -36.58
C THR A 352 -20.80 -23.27 -37.39
N ASP A 353 -19.85 -24.16 -37.13
CA ASP A 353 -19.78 -25.46 -37.79
C ASP A 353 -20.90 -26.40 -37.34
N GLY A 354 -21.19 -26.43 -36.03
CA GLY A 354 -22.33 -27.16 -35.48
C GLY A 354 -23.67 -26.71 -36.07
N ARG A 355 -23.89 -25.39 -36.24
CA ARG A 355 -25.08 -24.86 -36.92
C ARG A 355 -25.16 -25.29 -38.38
N ARG A 356 -24.04 -25.34 -39.11
CA ARG A 356 -24.00 -25.81 -40.51
C ARG A 356 -24.39 -27.28 -40.63
N ILE A 357 -23.92 -28.13 -39.71
CA ILE A 357 -24.26 -29.56 -39.73
C ILE A 357 -25.76 -29.76 -39.52
N LEU A 358 -26.35 -29.05 -38.55
CA LEU A 358 -27.79 -29.13 -38.28
C LEU A 358 -28.65 -28.68 -39.47
N HIS A 359 -28.22 -27.66 -40.22
CA HIS A 359 -28.92 -27.26 -41.45
C HIS A 359 -28.78 -28.26 -42.60
N ARG A 360 -27.72 -29.09 -42.62
CA ARG A 360 -27.50 -30.06 -43.71
C ARG A 360 -28.23 -31.39 -43.50
N THR A 361 -28.58 -31.74 -42.26
CA THR A 361 -29.30 -32.98 -41.94
C THR A 361 -30.82 -32.78 -41.85
N GLY A 362 -31.32 -31.55 -42.06
CA GLY A 362 -32.73 -31.20 -42.01
C GLY A 362 -33.44 -31.10 -43.36
N ASP A 363 -32.70 -31.23 -44.47
CA ASP A 363 -33.22 -31.39 -45.85
C ASP A 363 -33.13 -32.86 -46.28
#